data_AF-A0A815LWD2-F1
#
_entry.id   AF-A0A815LWD2-F1
#
_cell.length_a   1.000
_cell.length_b   1.000
_cell.length_c   1.000
_cell.angle_alpha   90.00
_cell.angle_beta   90.00
_cell.angle_gamma   90.00
#
_symmetry.space_group_name_H-M   'P 1'
#
loop_
_entity.id
_entity.type
_entity.pdbx_description
1 polymer ?
#
loop_
_entity_poly.entity_id
_entity_poly.type
_entity_poly.pdbx_seq_one_letter_code
_entity_poly.pdbx_strand_id
1 'polypeptide(L)'
;MDNSSDNDFDSNHLLFHCHSGELVWGQLHCICEGYFNGRRNQYDMPQSIPEILGGGTIKQRSYKYRCRAVKGDWQAKLYRTRLSLKDEPFNSGYIIYNIDQNPVEILRRCAAVGYSLDQTHEDRSIIYINRYDWSWHHDYEFRYKINRLLGINYKNSNDNNILESLFAQRIIIVDSNSAENIIQQLKSNPGEFDQCQEKVFIQPSNKLNNRIGVHLSIPKTDYELAWLVFSNDQPNAELIAIVYDGSYTQLDGQILLDQQDVITWNEYQLKIEERNRIQADRLKKLQCATQ
;
A
#
# COMPACT_ATOMS: atom_id res chain seq x y z
N MET A 1 -24.88 -8.23 -28.96
CA MET A 1 -25.23 -7.41 -27.79
C MET A 1 -25.03 -8.33 -26.59
N ASP A 2 -23.92 -8.37 -25.87
CA ASP A 2 -22.75 -7.50 -25.78
C ASP A 2 -21.48 -8.27 -26.16
N ASN A 3 -20.63 -7.63 -26.97
CA ASN A 3 -19.26 -8.08 -27.17
C ASN A 3 -18.45 -7.56 -25.98
N SER A 4 -18.12 -8.45 -25.04
CA SER A 4 -17.07 -8.20 -24.06
C SER A 4 -15.75 -8.03 -24.82
N SER A 5 -15.37 -6.78 -25.05
CA SER A 5 -14.00 -6.45 -25.44
C SER A 5 -13.10 -6.86 -24.28
N ASP A 6 -12.34 -7.94 -24.49
CA ASP A 6 -11.07 -8.17 -23.81
C ASP A 6 -10.25 -6.88 -23.94
N ASN A 7 -10.28 -6.07 -22.89
CA ASN A 7 -9.35 -4.98 -22.72
C ASN A 7 -8.00 -5.63 -22.43
N ASP A 8 -7.21 -5.77 -23.49
CA ASP A 8 -5.77 -5.89 -23.43
C ASP A 8 -5.28 -4.64 -22.68
N PHE A 9 -5.24 -4.72 -21.35
CA PHE A 9 -4.76 -3.64 -20.50
C PHE A 9 -3.29 -3.45 -20.84
N ASP A 10 -2.98 -2.35 -21.53
CA ASP A 10 -1.61 -1.93 -21.81
C ASP A 10 -0.85 -1.85 -20.47
N SER A 11 -0.09 -2.90 -20.16
CA SER A 11 0.55 -3.10 -18.85
C SER A 11 1.53 -1.98 -18.47
N ASN A 12 1.84 -1.08 -19.41
CA ASN A 12 2.74 0.06 -19.25
C ASN A 12 2.05 1.39 -18.90
N HIS A 13 0.72 1.42 -18.73
CA HIS A 13 0.06 2.70 -18.47
C HIS A 13 0.31 3.26 -17.06
N LEU A 14 0.62 2.41 -16.06
CA LEU A 14 0.89 2.81 -14.66
C LEU A 14 2.39 2.96 -14.35
N LEU A 15 3.11 3.68 -15.20
CA LEU A 15 4.53 4.00 -15.03
C LEU A 15 4.72 5.43 -14.49
N PHE A 16 5.66 5.63 -13.57
CA PHE A 16 6.11 6.95 -13.13
C PHE A 16 7.60 6.95 -12.80
N HIS A 17 8.21 8.14 -12.72
CA HIS A 17 9.64 8.27 -12.46
C HIS A 17 9.92 8.94 -11.11
N CYS A 18 10.73 8.29 -10.27
CA CYS A 18 11.26 8.86 -9.04
C CYS A 18 12.57 9.59 -9.31
N HIS A 19 12.51 10.93 -9.32
CA HIS A 19 13.65 11.82 -9.55
C HIS A 19 14.39 12.15 -8.25
N SER A 20 13.62 12.37 -7.18
CA SER A 20 14.16 12.86 -5.90
C SER A 20 14.97 11.80 -5.14
N GLY A 21 14.70 10.51 -5.38
CA GLY A 21 15.16 9.43 -4.52
C GLY A 21 14.35 9.33 -3.22
N GLU A 22 13.16 9.95 -3.20
CA GLU A 22 12.27 9.94 -2.06
C GLU A 22 10.81 9.82 -2.54
N LEU A 23 10.07 8.90 -1.93
CA LEU A 23 8.65 8.71 -2.20
C LEU A 23 7.82 9.06 -0.96
N VAL A 24 6.69 9.72 -1.20
CA VAL A 24 5.61 9.90 -0.20
C VAL A 24 4.52 8.88 -0.53
N TRP A 25 4.01 8.19 0.49
CA TRP A 25 3.16 7.02 0.31
C TRP A 25 1.96 7.02 1.25
N GLY A 26 0.89 6.34 0.83
CA GLY A 26 -0.29 6.08 1.64
C GLY A 26 -1.56 6.72 1.11
N GLN A 27 -2.57 6.87 1.96
CA GLN A 27 -3.80 7.57 1.61
C GLN A 27 -3.60 9.09 1.59
N LEU A 28 -4.60 9.85 1.12
CA LEU A 28 -4.46 11.30 0.95
C LEU A 28 -3.96 12.04 2.21
N HIS A 29 -4.47 11.64 3.38
CA HIS A 29 -4.02 12.21 4.63
C HIS A 29 -2.56 11.84 4.94
N CYS A 30 -2.13 10.60 4.67
CA CYS A 30 -0.73 10.19 4.78
C CYS A 30 0.17 11.01 3.86
N ILE A 31 -0.26 11.25 2.61
CA ILE A 31 0.48 12.09 1.66
C ILE A 31 0.66 13.50 2.20
N CYS A 32 -0.40 14.08 2.73
CA CYS A 32 -0.34 15.40 3.33
C CYS A 32 0.52 15.40 4.59
N GLU A 33 0.48 14.36 5.42
CA GLU A 33 1.33 14.28 6.61
C GLU A 33 2.81 14.15 6.25
N GLY A 34 3.16 13.23 5.36
CA GLY A 34 4.53 13.06 4.87
C GLY A 34 5.07 14.30 4.14
N TYR A 35 4.18 15.12 3.57
CA TYR A 35 4.53 16.41 2.98
C TYR A 35 4.67 17.54 4.00
N PHE A 36 3.64 17.80 4.82
CA PHE A 36 3.56 18.97 5.71
C PHE A 36 4.26 18.78 7.05
N ASN A 37 4.15 17.58 7.64
CA ASN A 37 4.72 17.26 8.95
C ASN A 37 6.04 16.50 8.85
N GLY A 38 6.36 15.95 7.68
CA GLY A 38 7.65 15.34 7.40
C GLY A 38 8.78 16.35 7.60
N ARG A 39 9.47 16.27 8.75
CA ARG A 39 10.75 16.95 8.91
C ARG A 39 11.65 16.42 7.79
N ARG A 40 12.13 17.31 6.91
CA ARG A 40 13.11 16.96 5.87
C ARG A 40 14.19 16.09 6.54
N ASN A 41 14.43 14.89 6.01
CA ASN A 41 15.34 13.85 6.54
C ASN A 41 14.80 12.85 7.58
N GLN A 42 13.50 12.75 7.82
CA GLN A 42 12.91 11.62 8.55
C GLN A 42 12.21 10.68 7.58
N TYR A 43 12.51 9.38 7.68
CA TYR A 43 12.04 8.36 6.75
C TYR A 43 11.54 7.14 7.49
N ASP A 44 10.53 6.48 6.92
CA ASP A 44 10.20 5.12 7.27
C ASP A 44 11.28 4.19 6.71
N MET A 45 11.84 3.34 7.58
CA MET A 45 12.86 2.37 7.22
C MET A 45 12.90 1.24 8.25
N PRO A 46 13.46 0.07 7.88
CA PRO A 46 13.53 -1.10 8.75
C PRO A 46 14.07 -0.83 10.17
N GLN A 47 15.07 0.04 10.28
CA GLN A 47 15.76 0.34 11.54
C GLN A 47 15.04 1.40 12.40
N SER A 48 13.98 2.03 11.89
CA SER A 48 13.28 3.11 12.58
C SER A 48 11.77 2.94 12.54
N ILE A 49 11.30 1.68 12.63
CA ILE A 49 9.88 1.39 12.78
C ILE A 49 9.38 2.05 14.07
N PRO A 50 8.33 2.89 14.02
CA PRO A 50 7.78 3.53 15.21
C PRO A 50 7.30 2.51 16.25
N GLU A 51 7.39 2.89 17.53
CA GLU A 51 6.79 2.12 18.61
C GLU A 51 5.27 2.06 18.45
N ILE A 52 4.68 0.99 18.97
CA ILE A 52 3.22 0.87 19.05
C ILE A 52 2.71 1.96 19.98
N LEU A 53 1.74 2.75 19.51
CA LEU A 53 1.06 3.75 20.31
C LEU A 53 0.37 3.07 21.50
N GLY A 54 0.60 3.60 22.70
CA GLY A 54 -0.01 3.08 23.92
C GLY A 54 -1.50 3.43 24.00
N GLY A 55 -2.29 2.50 24.53
CA GLY A 55 -3.72 2.67 24.81
C GLY A 55 -4.63 1.88 23.86
N GLY A 56 -5.60 1.15 24.44
CA GLY A 56 -6.60 0.38 23.68
C GLY A 56 -6.13 -1.03 23.26
N THR A 57 -6.99 -1.71 22.50
CA THR A 57 -6.75 -3.07 21.97
C THR A 57 -6.18 -3.07 20.55
N ILE A 58 -6.09 -1.90 19.91
CA ILE A 58 -5.64 -1.74 18.53
C ILE A 58 -4.16 -1.38 18.52
N LYS A 59 -3.33 -2.16 17.82
CA LYS A 59 -1.92 -1.85 17.61
C LYS A 59 -1.78 -0.86 16.45
N GLN A 60 -1.38 0.37 16.74
CA GLN A 60 -1.20 1.46 15.79
C GLN A 60 0.22 2.02 15.87
N ARG A 61 0.74 2.55 14.76
CA ARG A 61 2.02 3.24 14.66
C ARG A 61 1.85 4.54 13.88
N SER A 62 2.64 5.55 14.25
CA SER A 62 2.69 6.84 13.55
C SER A 62 3.93 6.89 12.65
N TYR A 63 3.77 6.39 11.42
CA TYR A 63 4.79 6.46 10.38
C TYR A 63 5.02 7.90 9.89
N LYS A 64 6.06 8.10 9.10
CA LYS A 64 6.38 9.38 8.48
C LYS A 64 5.77 9.54 7.09
N TYR A 65 5.26 8.46 6.51
CA TYR A 65 4.65 8.41 5.18
C TYR A 65 5.61 8.89 4.09
N ARG A 66 6.90 8.72 4.33
CA ARG A 66 8.00 9.18 3.48
C ARG A 66 9.15 8.19 3.58
N CYS A 67 9.65 7.72 2.45
CA CYS A 67 10.77 6.80 2.39
C CYS A 67 11.88 7.36 1.51
N ARG A 68 13.13 7.02 1.82
CA ARG A 68 14.18 6.97 0.77
C ARG A 68 13.79 5.89 -0.22
N ALA A 69 13.97 6.13 -1.50
CA ALA A 69 13.55 5.23 -2.56
C ALA A 69 14.57 5.22 -3.69
N VAL A 70 14.67 4.07 -4.36
CA VAL A 70 15.51 3.95 -5.55
C VAL A 70 15.02 4.90 -6.64
N LYS A 71 15.95 5.68 -7.20
CA LYS A 71 15.67 6.57 -8.34
C LYS A 71 15.42 5.75 -9.61
N GLY A 72 14.69 6.33 -10.55
CA GLY A 72 14.40 5.69 -11.83
C GLY A 72 12.93 5.43 -12.03
N ASP A 73 12.62 4.51 -12.94
CA ASP A 73 11.26 4.19 -13.32
C ASP A 73 10.62 3.19 -12.35
N TRP A 74 9.36 3.44 -12.04
CA TRP A 74 8.52 2.65 -11.18
C TRP A 74 7.24 2.27 -11.92
N GLN A 75 6.74 1.07 -11.64
CA GLN A 75 5.53 0.52 -12.25
C GLN A 75 4.58 0.03 -11.17
N ALA A 76 3.28 0.25 -11.37
CA ALA A 76 2.24 -0.44 -10.62
C ALA A 76 1.61 -1.55 -11.47
N LYS A 77 1.40 -2.72 -10.87
CA LYS A 77 0.69 -3.84 -11.47
C LYS A 77 -0.34 -4.41 -10.50
N LEU A 78 -1.51 -4.72 -11.04
CA LEU A 78 -2.58 -5.38 -10.32
C LEU A 78 -2.24 -6.86 -10.14
N TYR A 79 -2.40 -7.39 -8.93
CA TYR A 79 -2.36 -8.83 -8.67
C TYR A 79 -3.73 -9.35 -8.25
N ARG A 80 -3.96 -10.63 -8.53
CA ARG A 80 -5.22 -11.33 -8.21
C ARG A 80 -4.96 -12.44 -7.21
N THR A 81 -5.96 -12.70 -6.37
CA THR A 81 -5.90 -13.74 -5.34
C THR A 81 -7.03 -14.75 -5.53
N ARG A 82 -6.76 -16.01 -5.25
CA ARG A 82 -7.75 -17.09 -5.17
C ARG A 82 -7.62 -17.82 -3.84
N LEU A 83 -8.69 -17.80 -3.03
CA LEU A 83 -8.72 -18.39 -1.68
C LEU A 83 -9.20 -19.85 -1.65
N SER A 84 -9.86 -20.31 -2.72
CA SER A 84 -10.34 -21.69 -2.91
C SER A 84 -10.21 -22.10 -4.36
N LEU A 85 -9.97 -23.39 -4.64
CA LEU A 85 -9.94 -23.93 -6.00
C LEU A 85 -11.26 -23.75 -6.77
N LYS A 86 -12.36 -23.56 -6.06
CA LYS A 86 -13.70 -23.33 -6.66
C LYS A 86 -13.97 -21.87 -6.98
N ASP A 87 -13.17 -20.95 -6.44
CA ASP A 87 -13.38 -19.53 -6.61
C ASP A 87 -12.61 -19.03 -7.82
N GLU A 88 -13.20 -18.11 -8.57
CA GLU A 88 -12.47 -17.35 -9.58
C GLU A 88 -11.48 -16.39 -8.88
N PRO A 89 -10.26 -16.20 -9.40
CA PRO A 89 -9.35 -15.21 -8.86
C PRO A 89 -9.97 -13.81 -8.92
N PHE A 90 -9.83 -13.01 -7.87
CA PHE A 90 -10.35 -11.64 -7.82
C PHE A 90 -9.21 -10.64 -7.64
N ASN A 91 -9.45 -9.39 -8.06
CA ASN A 91 -8.48 -8.31 -7.91
C ASN A 91 -8.29 -8.02 -6.42
N SER A 92 -7.08 -8.24 -5.91
CA SER A 92 -6.81 -8.15 -4.48
C SER A 92 -6.05 -6.88 -4.11
N GLY A 93 -5.20 -6.39 -5.02
CA GLY A 93 -4.27 -5.32 -4.70
C GLY A 93 -3.27 -5.04 -5.81
N TYR A 94 -2.29 -4.20 -5.48
CA TYR A 94 -1.25 -3.78 -6.41
C TYR A 94 0.14 -4.03 -5.85
N ILE A 95 1.08 -4.38 -6.71
CA ILE A 95 2.51 -4.22 -6.45
C ILE A 95 2.99 -2.96 -7.18
N ILE A 96 3.64 -2.06 -6.45
CA ILE A 96 4.27 -0.86 -6.98
C ILE A 96 5.77 -0.98 -6.76
N TYR A 97 6.56 -1.10 -7.81
CA TYR A 97 7.96 -1.50 -7.72
C TYR A 97 8.84 -0.71 -8.68
N ASN A 98 10.12 -0.54 -8.32
CA ASN A 98 11.13 -0.06 -9.24
C ASN A 98 11.38 -1.13 -10.33
N ILE A 99 11.44 -0.74 -11.60
CA ILE A 99 11.43 -1.69 -12.74
C ILE A 99 12.66 -2.62 -12.78
N ASP A 100 13.75 -2.29 -12.09
CA ASP A 100 14.94 -3.12 -12.00
C ASP A 100 14.79 -4.29 -11.02
N GLN A 101 13.64 -4.38 -10.33
CA GLN A 101 13.33 -5.42 -9.34
C GLN A 101 12.37 -6.46 -9.90
N ASN A 102 12.46 -7.70 -9.39
CA ASN A 102 11.55 -8.77 -9.77
C ASN A 102 10.25 -8.72 -8.94
N PRO A 103 9.09 -8.34 -9.52
CA PRO A 103 7.85 -8.19 -8.77
C PRO A 103 7.28 -9.52 -8.25
N VAL A 104 7.53 -10.64 -8.95
CA VAL A 104 7.09 -11.98 -8.52
C VAL A 104 7.82 -12.37 -7.22
N GLU A 105 9.12 -12.12 -7.16
CA GLU A 105 9.90 -12.45 -5.96
C GLU A 105 9.54 -11.53 -4.79
N ILE A 106 9.31 -10.25 -5.04
CA ILE A 106 8.82 -9.30 -4.03
C ILE A 106 7.48 -9.77 -3.44
N LEU A 107 6.50 -10.09 -4.29
CA LEU A 107 5.20 -10.59 -3.82
C LEU A 107 5.35 -11.88 -3.02
N ARG A 108 6.21 -12.81 -3.45
CA ARG A 108 6.48 -14.06 -2.73
C ARG A 108 7.05 -13.80 -1.33
N ARG A 109 8.00 -12.88 -1.20
CA ARG A 109 8.57 -12.47 0.09
C ARG A 109 7.54 -11.82 0.99
N CYS A 110 6.74 -10.89 0.49
CA CYS A 110 5.65 -10.28 1.25
C CYS A 110 4.60 -11.33 1.69
N ALA A 111 4.27 -12.29 0.83
CA ALA A 111 3.37 -13.40 1.16
C ALA A 111 3.98 -14.41 2.15
N ALA A 112 5.29 -14.45 2.33
CA ALA A 112 5.95 -15.21 3.38
C ALA A 112 5.91 -14.46 4.72
N VAL A 113 6.02 -13.13 4.70
CA VAL A 113 5.81 -12.27 5.88
C VAL A 113 4.36 -12.31 6.35
N GLY A 114 3.41 -12.19 5.42
CA GLY A 114 1.98 -12.13 5.70
C GLY A 114 1.61 -11.05 6.72
N TYR A 115 0.63 -11.34 7.55
CA TYR A 115 0.18 -10.44 8.63
C TYR A 115 1.20 -10.38 9.78
N SER A 116 1.76 -9.20 10.06
CA SER A 116 2.85 -9.04 11.06
C SER A 116 2.73 -7.77 11.92
N LEU A 117 1.73 -7.70 12.79
CA LEU A 117 1.49 -6.56 13.70
C LEU A 117 2.69 -6.16 14.56
N ASP A 118 3.47 -7.13 15.01
CA ASP A 118 4.61 -6.92 15.91
C ASP A 118 5.95 -6.82 15.16
N GLN A 119 5.93 -6.87 13.83
CA GLN A 119 7.15 -6.85 13.00
C GLN A 119 8.16 -7.93 13.41
N THR A 120 7.70 -9.12 13.79
CA THR A 120 8.56 -10.20 14.31
C THR A 120 8.99 -11.21 13.25
N HIS A 121 8.63 -10.98 11.99
CA HIS A 121 9.02 -11.82 10.86
C HIS A 121 10.54 -11.77 10.60
N GLU A 122 11.05 -12.78 9.89
CA GLU A 122 12.48 -12.96 9.67
C GLU A 122 13.06 -11.97 8.65
N ASP A 123 12.32 -11.67 7.57
CA ASP A 123 12.77 -10.74 6.53
C ASP A 123 12.70 -9.28 7.01
N ARG A 124 13.74 -8.84 7.72
CA ARG A 124 13.82 -7.50 8.31
C ARG A 124 13.84 -6.36 7.31
N SER A 125 14.01 -6.61 6.01
CA SER A 125 13.94 -5.56 4.99
C SER A 125 12.50 -5.23 4.57
N ILE A 126 11.51 -5.93 5.11
CA ILE A 126 10.09 -5.68 4.89
C ILE A 126 9.49 -5.02 6.13
N ILE A 127 8.63 -4.01 5.93
CA ILE A 127 7.82 -3.42 6.98
C ILE A 127 6.37 -3.69 6.65
N TYR A 128 5.67 -4.39 7.54
CA TYR A 128 4.22 -4.56 7.44
C TYR A 128 3.50 -3.29 7.90
N ILE A 129 2.52 -2.82 7.16
CA ILE A 129 1.71 -1.65 7.50
C ILE A 129 0.30 -2.13 7.81
N ASN A 130 -0.13 -1.88 9.04
CA ASN A 130 -1.47 -2.24 9.49
C ASN A 130 -2.49 -1.23 8.95
N ARG A 131 -3.73 -1.66 8.77
CA ARG A 131 -4.83 -0.76 8.35
C ARG A 131 -4.92 0.49 9.23
N TYR A 132 -4.70 0.34 10.52
CA TYR A 132 -4.83 1.43 11.47
C TYR A 132 -3.67 2.41 11.47
N ASP A 133 -2.60 2.11 10.72
CA ASP A 133 -1.41 2.95 10.64
C ASP A 133 -1.50 3.98 9.51
N TRP A 134 -2.50 3.89 8.62
CA TRP A 134 -2.53 4.67 7.38
C TRP A 134 -3.91 4.81 6.71
N SER A 135 -4.95 4.18 7.25
CA SER A 135 -6.31 4.24 6.69
C SER A 135 -7.18 5.29 7.39
N TRP A 136 -8.49 5.34 7.11
CA TRP A 136 -9.49 6.18 7.78
C TRP A 136 -9.38 6.26 9.32
N HIS A 137 -8.80 5.26 9.97
CA HIS A 137 -8.60 5.22 11.42
C HIS A 137 -7.39 6.03 11.90
N HIS A 138 -6.64 6.64 10.97
CA HIS A 138 -5.49 7.48 11.22
C HIS A 138 -5.90 8.91 11.61
N ASP A 139 -5.44 9.37 12.78
CA ASP A 139 -5.58 10.69 13.38
C ASP A 139 -6.79 11.57 12.91
N TYR A 140 -7.89 11.52 13.67
CA TYR A 140 -9.08 12.34 13.44
C TYR A 140 -8.81 13.86 13.42
N GLU A 141 -7.83 14.36 14.18
CA GLU A 141 -7.46 15.78 14.17
C GLU A 141 -6.83 16.18 12.84
N PHE A 142 -6.09 15.26 12.24
CA PHE A 142 -5.45 15.47 10.95
C PHE A 142 -6.49 15.59 9.83
N ARG A 143 -7.58 14.81 9.89
CA ARG A 143 -8.71 14.94 8.96
C ARG A 143 -9.27 16.36 8.89
N TYR A 144 -9.48 17.03 10.03
CA TYR A 144 -9.95 18.43 10.04
C TYR A 144 -8.97 19.40 9.36
N LYS A 145 -7.66 19.19 9.54
CA LYS A 145 -6.62 20.00 8.87
C LYS A 145 -6.65 19.81 7.36
N ILE A 146 -6.82 18.57 6.88
CA ILE A 146 -6.92 18.27 5.44
C ILE A 146 -8.20 18.85 4.84
N ASN A 147 -9.33 18.77 5.53
CA ASN A 147 -10.57 19.37 5.06
C ASN A 147 -10.40 20.89 4.83
N ARG A 148 -9.78 21.58 5.79
CA ARG A 148 -9.47 23.01 5.68
C ARG A 148 -8.49 23.29 4.55
N LEU A 149 -7.46 22.45 4.41
CA LEU A 149 -6.45 22.59 3.37
C LEU A 149 -7.07 22.46 1.96
N LEU A 150 -7.94 21.47 1.78
CA LEU A 150 -8.61 21.16 0.52
C LEU A 150 -9.80 22.07 0.21
N GLY A 151 -10.23 22.89 1.19
CA GLY A 151 -11.38 23.79 1.02
C GLY A 151 -12.72 23.06 0.95
N ILE A 152 -12.81 21.83 1.46
CA ILE A 152 -14.00 20.99 1.35
C ILE A 152 -14.97 21.29 2.51
N ASN A 153 -16.25 21.53 2.20
CA ASN A 153 -17.27 21.91 3.17
C ASN A 153 -18.12 20.71 3.63
N TYR A 154 -17.86 20.22 4.85
CA TYR A 154 -18.55 19.06 5.46
C TYR A 154 -20.08 19.18 5.59
N LYS A 155 -20.63 20.39 5.44
CA LYS A 155 -22.08 20.61 5.53
C LYS A 155 -22.83 20.18 4.27
N ASN A 156 -22.11 19.87 3.19
CA ASN A 156 -22.67 19.37 1.94
C ASN A 156 -22.50 17.84 1.87
N SER A 157 -23.61 17.09 1.76
CA SER A 157 -23.60 15.63 1.82
C SER A 157 -22.82 14.97 0.68
N ASN A 158 -22.77 15.61 -0.50
CA ASN A 158 -21.99 15.11 -1.63
C ASN A 158 -20.47 15.24 -1.40
N ASP A 159 -20.05 16.31 -0.74
CA ASP A 159 -18.63 16.55 -0.43
C ASP A 159 -18.13 15.59 0.66
N ASN A 160 -19.01 15.13 1.55
CA ASN A 160 -18.67 14.11 2.55
C ASN A 160 -18.33 12.76 1.91
N ASN A 161 -19.14 12.28 0.96
CA ASN A 161 -18.90 10.99 0.30
C ASN A 161 -17.56 10.96 -0.48
N ILE A 162 -17.23 12.07 -1.16
CA ILE A 162 -15.96 12.23 -1.89
C ILE A 162 -14.78 12.19 -0.90
N LEU A 163 -14.92 12.81 0.26
CA LEU A 163 -13.88 12.74 1.30
C LEU A 163 -13.76 11.35 1.90
N GLU A 164 -14.85 10.65 2.15
CA GLU A 164 -14.78 9.27 2.65
C GLU A 164 -14.04 8.37 1.66
N SER A 165 -14.34 8.51 0.37
CA SER A 165 -13.68 7.74 -0.66
C SER A 165 -12.21 8.14 -0.86
N LEU A 166 -11.81 9.38 -0.63
CA LEU A 166 -10.41 9.82 -0.72
C LEU A 166 -9.53 9.36 0.46
N PHE A 167 -10.16 9.03 1.59
CA PHE A 167 -9.51 8.62 2.84
C PHE A 167 -9.70 7.12 3.12
N ALA A 168 -10.10 6.34 2.13
CA ALA A 168 -10.22 4.90 2.21
C ALA A 168 -10.04 4.29 0.80
N GLN A 169 -9.76 2.99 0.74
CA GLN A 169 -9.77 2.19 -0.50
C GLN A 169 -8.79 2.65 -1.59
N ARG A 170 -7.78 3.44 -1.22
CA ARG A 170 -6.89 4.13 -2.14
C ARG A 170 -5.46 4.11 -1.62
N ILE A 171 -4.51 3.94 -2.53
CA ILE A 171 -3.10 4.20 -2.27
C ILE A 171 -2.60 5.24 -3.27
N ILE A 172 -1.87 6.21 -2.75
CA ILE A 172 -1.18 7.24 -3.51
C ILE A 172 0.32 7.05 -3.27
N ILE A 173 1.12 7.07 -4.33
CA ILE A 173 2.58 7.02 -4.27
C ILE A 173 3.13 8.06 -5.22
N VAL A 174 3.95 8.96 -4.71
CA VAL A 174 4.37 10.15 -5.46
C VAL A 174 5.82 10.51 -5.15
N ASP A 175 6.51 11.03 -6.17
CA ASP A 175 7.81 11.68 -5.96
C ASP A 175 7.64 12.83 -4.97
N SER A 176 8.51 12.86 -3.95
CA SER A 176 8.40 13.83 -2.87
C SER A 176 8.48 15.30 -3.33
N ASN A 177 9.22 15.59 -4.40
CA ASN A 177 9.31 16.95 -4.98
C ASN A 177 8.03 17.37 -5.70
N SER A 178 7.10 16.44 -5.92
CA SER A 178 5.87 16.67 -6.66
C SER A 178 4.60 16.56 -5.81
N ALA A 179 4.72 16.20 -4.53
CA ALA A 179 3.60 16.07 -3.61
C ALA A 179 2.76 17.36 -3.52
N GLU A 180 3.40 18.54 -3.52
CA GLU A 180 2.69 19.82 -3.52
C GLU A 180 1.78 19.99 -4.75
N ASN A 181 2.29 19.64 -5.93
CA ASN A 181 1.53 19.76 -7.18
C ASN A 181 0.26 18.90 -7.14
N ILE A 182 0.36 17.71 -6.55
CA ILE A 182 -0.77 16.79 -6.42
C ILE A 182 -1.79 17.33 -5.43
N ILE A 183 -1.34 17.88 -4.30
CA ILE A 183 -2.21 18.57 -3.33
C ILE A 183 -2.94 19.75 -4.01
N GLN A 184 -2.26 20.52 -4.87
CA GLN A 184 -2.91 21.61 -5.62
C GLN A 184 -3.90 21.09 -6.67
N GLN A 185 -3.58 20.02 -7.40
CA GLN A 185 -4.51 19.39 -8.35
C GLN A 185 -5.78 18.89 -7.65
N LEU A 186 -5.62 18.25 -6.48
CA LEU A 186 -6.72 17.78 -5.64
C LEU A 186 -7.61 18.94 -5.15
N LYS A 187 -7.01 20.08 -4.78
CA LYS A 187 -7.77 21.28 -4.42
C LYS A 187 -8.60 21.83 -5.57
N SER A 188 -8.04 21.83 -6.78
CA SER A 188 -8.72 22.40 -7.94
C SER A 188 -9.85 21.51 -8.48
N ASN A 189 -9.75 20.20 -8.32
CA ASN A 189 -10.75 19.26 -8.84
C ASN A 189 -10.91 17.99 -7.97
N PRO A 190 -11.52 18.10 -6.77
CA PRO A 190 -11.61 16.98 -5.85
C PRO A 190 -12.45 15.80 -6.39
N GLY A 191 -13.44 16.06 -7.23
CA GLY A 191 -14.33 15.04 -7.78
C GLY A 191 -13.71 14.14 -8.86
N GLU A 192 -12.60 14.56 -9.48
CA GLU A 192 -11.94 13.77 -10.54
C GLU A 192 -11.36 12.45 -10.02
N PHE A 193 -10.97 12.42 -8.75
CA PHE A 193 -10.32 11.27 -8.13
C PHE A 193 -11.32 10.22 -7.69
N ASP A 194 -12.55 10.61 -7.43
CA ASP A 194 -13.59 9.68 -7.00
C ASP A 194 -13.95 8.68 -8.11
N GLN A 195 -13.91 9.14 -9.36
CA GLN A 195 -14.38 8.41 -10.53
C GLN A 195 -13.34 7.47 -11.16
N CYS A 196 -12.07 7.57 -10.76
CA CYS A 196 -10.98 6.77 -11.33
C CYS A 196 -10.48 5.72 -10.35
N GLN A 197 -10.41 4.46 -10.81
CA GLN A 197 -9.73 3.38 -10.07
C GLN A 197 -8.22 3.54 -10.12
N GLU A 198 -7.70 4.01 -11.24
CA GLU A 198 -6.27 4.15 -11.49
C GLU A 198 -6.01 5.48 -12.18
N LYS A 199 -4.95 6.18 -11.76
CA LYS A 199 -4.53 7.45 -12.37
C LYS A 199 -3.02 7.64 -12.20
N VAL A 200 -2.35 8.04 -13.28
CA VAL A 200 -0.97 8.53 -13.21
C VAL A 200 -0.98 10.04 -13.00
N PHE A 201 -0.21 10.50 -12.02
CA PHE A 201 0.00 11.92 -11.80
C PHE A 201 1.02 12.47 -12.79
N ILE A 202 0.64 13.59 -13.41
CA ILE A 202 1.47 14.28 -14.39
C ILE A 202 1.90 15.64 -13.82
N GLN A 203 3.20 15.92 -13.91
CA GLN A 203 3.78 17.21 -13.61
C GLN A 203 3.42 18.20 -14.73
N PRO A 204 2.93 19.41 -14.41
CA PRO A 204 2.51 20.40 -15.43
C PRO A 204 3.61 20.93 -16.37
N SER A 205 4.85 20.45 -16.27
CA SER A 205 5.98 20.96 -17.07
C SER A 205 6.18 20.22 -18.39
N ASN A 206 6.63 20.94 -19.43
CA ASN A 206 6.90 20.46 -20.80
C ASN A 206 8.06 19.44 -20.97
N LYS A 207 8.43 18.66 -19.93
CA LYS A 207 9.51 17.66 -20.04
C LYS A 207 8.96 16.26 -20.37
N LEU A 208 9.72 15.48 -21.14
CA LEU A 208 9.33 14.19 -21.72
C LEU A 208 8.99 13.07 -20.71
N ASN A 209 9.38 13.18 -19.43
CA ASN A 209 9.01 12.24 -18.36
C ASN A 209 8.31 12.98 -17.22
N ASN A 210 7.07 13.37 -17.46
CA ASN A 210 6.27 14.15 -16.52
C ASN A 210 5.44 13.28 -15.56
N ARG A 211 5.51 11.94 -15.65
CA ARG A 211 4.78 11.04 -14.76
C ARG A 211 5.49 10.95 -13.41
N ILE A 212 4.84 11.42 -12.35
CA ILE A 212 5.47 11.71 -11.03
C ILE A 212 4.88 10.89 -9.88
N GLY A 213 3.89 10.04 -10.16
CA GLY A 213 3.28 9.19 -9.17
C GLY A 213 2.06 8.48 -9.72
N VAL A 214 1.45 7.67 -8.87
CA VAL A 214 0.23 6.93 -9.16
C VAL A 214 -0.78 7.06 -8.03
N HIS A 215 -2.04 6.97 -8.40
CA HIS A 215 -3.18 6.81 -7.52
C HIS A 215 -3.91 5.54 -7.96
N LEU A 216 -4.11 4.63 -7.03
CA LEU A 216 -4.68 3.30 -7.27
C LEU A 216 -5.78 3.04 -6.26
N SER A 217 -6.80 2.31 -6.68
CA SER A 217 -7.96 1.98 -5.86
C SER A 217 -8.42 0.55 -6.12
N ILE A 218 -8.83 -0.13 -5.06
CA ILE A 218 -9.56 -1.40 -5.12
C ILE A 218 -10.94 -1.12 -4.49
N PRO A 219 -12.03 -1.16 -5.28
CA PRO A 219 -13.38 -0.89 -4.76
C PRO A 219 -13.82 -1.91 -3.71
N LYS A 220 -14.69 -1.49 -2.78
CA LYS A 220 -15.37 -2.35 -1.78
C LYS A 220 -14.42 -3.00 -0.77
N THR A 221 -13.56 -2.20 -0.19
CA THR A 221 -12.54 -2.66 0.75
C THR A 221 -12.75 -2.05 2.14
N ASP A 222 -12.66 -2.89 3.17
CA ASP A 222 -12.82 -2.46 4.57
C ASP A 222 -11.51 -2.55 5.38
N TYR A 223 -10.51 -3.30 4.91
CA TYR A 223 -9.30 -3.61 5.69
C TYR A 223 -8.05 -3.60 4.80
N GLU A 224 -7.50 -2.41 4.60
CA GLU A 224 -6.33 -2.17 3.74
C GLU A 224 -5.01 -2.47 4.44
N LEU A 225 -4.15 -3.28 3.81
CA LEU A 225 -2.82 -3.63 4.32
C LEU A 225 -1.75 -3.23 3.32
N ALA A 226 -0.53 -3.00 3.80
CA ALA A 226 0.61 -2.85 2.90
C ALA A 226 1.89 -3.49 3.44
N TRP A 227 2.86 -3.69 2.54
CA TRP A 227 4.22 -4.11 2.86
C TRP A 227 5.17 -3.17 2.12
N LEU A 228 5.99 -2.45 2.87
CA LEU A 228 7.07 -1.65 2.32
C LEU A 228 8.31 -2.54 2.22
N VAL A 229 8.89 -2.66 1.03
CA VAL A 229 10.02 -3.54 0.77
C VAL A 229 11.24 -2.69 0.45
N PHE A 230 12.30 -2.90 1.22
CA PHE A 230 13.54 -2.17 1.10
C PHE A 230 14.65 -3.04 0.51
N SER A 231 15.68 -2.39 -0.04
CA SER A 231 16.86 -3.03 -0.62
C SER A 231 17.63 -3.90 0.36
N ASN A 232 17.56 -3.57 1.66
CA ASN A 232 18.21 -4.25 2.78
C ASN A 232 17.60 -3.75 4.09
N ASP A 233 18.12 -4.22 5.22
CA ASP A 233 17.70 -3.83 6.56
C ASP A 233 18.62 -2.78 7.21
N GLN A 234 19.47 -2.07 6.45
CA GLN A 234 20.48 -1.15 6.99
C GLN A 234 19.96 0.30 7.08
N PRO A 235 20.62 1.21 7.83
CA PRO A 235 20.18 2.61 7.96
C PRO A 235 20.16 3.45 6.68
N ASN A 236 20.75 2.96 5.59
CA ASN A 236 20.72 3.57 4.27
C ASN A 236 19.80 2.82 3.30
N ALA A 237 18.96 1.92 3.80
CA ALA A 237 18.00 1.16 3.00
C ALA A 237 17.13 2.10 2.14
N GLU A 238 16.97 1.72 0.88
CA GLU A 238 16.11 2.41 -0.07
C GLU A 238 14.88 1.54 -0.34
N LEU A 239 13.71 2.16 -0.40
CA LEU A 239 12.48 1.52 -0.80
C LEU A 239 12.60 1.07 -2.26
N ILE A 240 12.27 -0.19 -2.52
CA ILE A 240 12.31 -0.81 -3.83
C ILE A 240 10.93 -1.25 -4.31
N ALA A 241 10.00 -1.48 -3.38
CA ALA A 241 8.61 -1.79 -3.71
C ALA A 241 7.64 -1.52 -2.55
N ILE A 242 6.37 -1.41 -2.90
CA ILE A 242 5.22 -1.41 -2.00
C ILE A 242 4.25 -2.46 -2.53
N VAL A 243 3.83 -3.39 -1.67
CA VAL A 243 2.70 -4.28 -1.95
C VAL A 243 1.51 -3.74 -1.17
N TYR A 244 0.41 -3.46 -1.86
CA TYR A 244 -0.83 -2.98 -1.29
C TYR A 244 -1.92 -4.03 -1.47
N ASP A 245 -2.53 -4.46 -0.37
CA ASP A 245 -3.67 -5.37 -0.35
C ASP A 245 -4.92 -4.60 0.08
N GLY A 246 -5.77 -4.29 -0.90
CA GLY A 246 -7.05 -3.66 -0.63
C GLY A 246 -8.07 -4.66 -0.09
N SER A 247 -8.00 -5.92 -0.51
CA SER A 247 -9.06 -6.91 -0.24
C SER A 247 -8.89 -7.70 1.06
N TYR A 248 -7.92 -7.34 1.90
CA TYR A 248 -7.64 -8.03 3.17
C TYR A 248 -7.39 -9.53 3.04
N THR A 249 -6.75 -9.91 1.94
CA THR A 249 -6.31 -11.30 1.74
C THR A 249 -5.13 -11.65 2.60
N GLN A 250 -4.40 -10.65 3.12
CA GLN A 250 -3.16 -10.81 3.88
C GLN A 250 -2.06 -11.50 3.06
N LEU A 251 -2.20 -11.47 1.72
CA LEU A 251 -1.39 -12.26 0.79
C LEU A 251 -1.46 -13.78 1.05
N ASP A 252 -2.57 -14.25 1.65
CA ASP A 252 -2.90 -15.67 1.73
C ASP A 252 -3.64 -16.12 0.44
N GLY A 253 -3.62 -17.41 0.15
CA GLY A 253 -4.19 -17.99 -1.06
C GLY A 253 -3.18 -18.15 -2.20
N GLN A 254 -3.69 -18.54 -3.36
CA GLN A 254 -2.91 -18.49 -4.60
C GLN A 254 -2.86 -17.04 -5.10
N ILE A 255 -1.67 -16.56 -5.46
CA ILE A 255 -1.45 -15.21 -5.97
C ILE A 255 -1.03 -15.28 -7.43
N LEU A 256 -1.68 -14.47 -8.25
CA LEU A 256 -1.45 -14.36 -9.69
C LEU A 256 -1.00 -12.93 -10.04
N LEU A 257 0.08 -12.81 -10.81
CA LEU A 257 0.55 -11.55 -11.39
C LEU A 257 0.75 -11.76 -12.89
N ASP A 258 0.16 -10.94 -13.75
CA ASP A 258 0.22 -11.10 -15.21
C ASP A 258 -0.10 -12.53 -15.68
N GLN A 259 -1.11 -13.16 -15.05
CA GLN A 259 -1.53 -14.55 -15.26
C GLN A 259 -0.48 -15.62 -14.86
N GLN A 260 0.66 -15.23 -14.30
CA GLN A 260 1.66 -16.13 -13.74
C GLN A 260 1.37 -16.43 -12.27
N ASP A 261 1.50 -17.70 -11.88
CA ASP A 261 1.51 -18.13 -10.48
C ASP A 261 2.73 -17.57 -9.74
N VAL A 262 2.46 -16.70 -8.77
CA VAL A 262 3.45 -16.18 -7.82
C VAL A 262 3.56 -17.11 -6.62
N ILE A 263 2.39 -17.41 -6.02
CA ILE A 263 2.18 -18.40 -4.99
C ILE A 263 1.17 -19.39 -5.54
N THR A 264 1.57 -20.65 -5.71
CA THR A 264 0.70 -21.70 -6.20
C THR A 264 -0.27 -22.18 -5.11
N TRP A 265 -1.34 -22.86 -5.51
CA TRP A 265 -2.27 -23.47 -4.55
C TRP A 265 -1.57 -24.49 -3.63
N ASN A 266 -0.65 -25.28 -4.16
CA ASN A 266 0.09 -26.28 -3.37
C ASN A 266 1.00 -25.61 -2.32
N GLU A 267 1.71 -24.55 -2.71
CA GLU A 267 2.51 -23.76 -1.77
C GLU A 267 1.64 -23.14 -0.67
N TYR A 268 0.45 -22.64 -1.03
CA TYR A 268 -0.51 -22.14 -0.06
C TYR A 268 -0.99 -23.23 0.91
N GLN A 269 -1.32 -24.43 0.44
CA GLN A 269 -1.71 -25.54 1.31
C GLN A 269 -0.59 -25.93 2.28
N LEU A 270 0.65 -26.03 1.80
CA LEU A 270 1.82 -26.31 2.64
C LEU A 270 2.00 -25.25 3.73
N LYS A 271 1.81 -23.96 3.40
CA LYS A 271 1.85 -22.86 4.38
C LYS A 271 0.76 -23.02 5.45
N ILE A 272 -0.46 -23.40 5.06
CA ILE A 272 -1.57 -23.62 6.02
C ILE A 272 -1.24 -24.79 6.95
N GLU A 273 -0.76 -25.91 6.41
CA GLU A 273 -0.39 -27.09 7.18
C GLU A 273 0.70 -26.76 8.22
N GLU A 274 1.72 -26.02 7.80
CA GLU A 274 2.78 -25.56 8.71
C GLU A 274 2.25 -24.60 9.79
N ARG A 275 1.42 -23.62 9.43
CA ARG A 275 0.79 -22.69 10.39
C ARG A 275 -0.03 -23.46 11.43
N ASN A 276 -0.83 -24.44 10.98
CA ASN A 276 -1.63 -25.30 11.86
C ASN A 276 -0.74 -26.15 12.79
N ARG A 277 0.37 -26.70 12.28
CA ARG A 277 1.34 -27.45 13.08
C ARG A 277 1.96 -26.56 14.17
N ILE A 278 2.44 -25.37 13.82
CA ILE A 278 3.03 -24.42 14.78
C ILE A 278 2.00 -24.01 15.84
N GLN A 279 0.76 -23.76 15.45
CA GLN A 279 -0.30 -23.39 16.39
C GLN A 279 -0.65 -24.55 17.34
N ALA A 280 -0.73 -25.78 16.83
CA ALA A 280 -0.94 -26.97 17.65
C ALA A 280 0.20 -27.16 18.66
N ASP A 281 1.45 -26.97 18.25
CA ASP A 281 2.60 -27.07 19.14
C ASP A 281 2.62 -25.96 20.21
N ARG A 282 2.23 -24.73 19.85
CA ARG A 282 2.07 -23.63 20.82
C ARG A 282 0.97 -23.93 21.85
N LEU A 283 -0.18 -24.45 21.41
CA LEU A 283 -1.28 -24.84 22.30
C LEU A 283 -0.87 -25.97 23.25
N LYS A 284 -0.15 -26.98 22.76
CA LYS A 284 0.41 -28.04 23.61
C LYS A 284 1.38 -27.48 24.64
N LYS A 285 2.29 -26.59 24.25
CA LYS A 285 3.24 -25.94 25.19
C LYS A 285 2.51 -25.13 26.27
N LEU A 286 1.46 -24.41 25.90
CA LEU A 286 0.62 -23.67 26.85
C LEU A 286 -0.10 -24.61 27.84
N GLN A 287 -0.67 -25.71 27.34
CA GLN A 287 -1.31 -26.74 28.18
C GLN A 287 -0.33 -27.42 29.14
N CYS A 288 0.90 -27.70 28.71
CA CYS A 288 1.95 -28.26 29.58
C CYS A 288 2.50 -27.24 30.59
N ALA A 289 2.47 -25.94 30.29
CA ALA A 289 2.93 -24.89 31.21
C ALA A 289 1.87 -24.50 32.27
N THR A 290 0.65 -25.05 32.16
CA THR A 290 -0.47 -24.79 33.09
C THR A 290 -0.81 -26.00 33.98
N GLN A 291 -0.01 -27.06 33.89
CA GLN A 291 -0.03 -28.23 34.79
C GLN A 291 1.15 -28.17 35.75
#